data_AF-A0A4S3J5H2-F1
#
_entry.id   AF-A0A4S3J5H2-F1
#
_cell.length_a   1.000
_cell.length_b   1.000
_cell.length_c   1.000
_cell.angle_alpha   90.00
_cell.angle_beta   90.00
_cell.angle_gamma   90.00
#
_symmetry.space_group_name_H-M   'P 1'
#
loop_
_entity.id
_entity.type
_entity.pdbx_description
1 polymer ?
#
loop_
_entity_poly.entity_id
_entity_poly.type
_entity_poly.pdbx_seq_one_letter_code
_entity_poly.pdbx_strand_id
1 'polypeptide(L)'
;IMAELLHSSTIPTIPTIPAKIPALSEPTNVEGRYRWMLTPTERSRVALMLHCLVSEITLDSIVMRQDREACNGCGKYVGLDDFVYNAKRLGVHSPAFMIDVLRECGESNGNMRKTGQSHILECSECGSMYKKRYAYV
;
A
#
# COMPACT_ATOMS: atom_id res chain seq x y z
N ILE A 1 -47.30 -12.03 -13.18
CA ILE A 1 -46.30 -12.18 -14.26
C ILE A 1 -44.96 -11.81 -13.64
N MET A 2 -44.07 -12.79 -13.55
CA MET A 2 -42.72 -12.67 -12.98
C MET A 2 -41.86 -11.82 -13.91
N ALA A 3 -41.04 -10.93 -13.37
CA ALA A 3 -39.87 -10.41 -14.06
C ALA A 3 -38.74 -10.24 -13.05
N GLU A 4 -37.78 -11.14 -13.19
CA GLU A 4 -36.54 -11.27 -12.44
C GLU A 4 -35.66 -10.03 -12.64
N LEU A 5 -35.17 -9.45 -11.54
CA LEU A 5 -34.02 -8.53 -11.55
C LEU A 5 -32.81 -9.29 -11.03
N LEU A 6 -32.19 -10.06 -11.92
CA LEU A 6 -30.91 -10.72 -11.68
C LEU A 6 -29.78 -9.88 -12.30
N HIS A 7 -28.87 -9.46 -11.41
CA HIS A 7 -27.43 -9.28 -11.59
C HIS A 7 -26.90 -8.28 -12.63
N SER A 8 -26.21 -7.26 -12.12
CA SER A 8 -24.85 -6.98 -12.60
C SER A 8 -23.99 -6.44 -11.48
N SER A 9 -23.42 -7.34 -10.68
CA SER A 9 -22.31 -7.02 -9.78
C SER A 9 -21.03 -7.15 -10.60
N THR A 10 -20.73 -6.13 -11.42
CA THR A 10 -19.43 -6.01 -12.06
C THR A 10 -18.41 -5.67 -10.98
N ILE A 11 -17.75 -6.70 -10.45
CA ILE A 11 -16.49 -6.56 -9.72
C ILE A 11 -15.54 -5.78 -10.65
N PRO A 12 -15.04 -4.60 -10.26
CA PRO A 12 -14.10 -3.85 -11.08
C PRO A 12 -12.90 -4.76 -11.38
N THR A 13 -12.74 -5.14 -12.64
CA THR A 13 -11.60 -5.95 -13.06
C THR A 13 -10.37 -5.05 -12.96
N ILE A 14 -9.45 -5.43 -12.09
CA ILE A 14 -8.20 -4.69 -11.85
C ILE A 14 -7.47 -4.59 -13.20
N PRO A 15 -7.24 -3.39 -13.74
CA PRO A 15 -6.36 -3.24 -14.87
C PRO A 15 -4.98 -3.75 -14.43
N THR A 16 -4.51 -4.85 -15.03
CA THR A 16 -3.15 -5.34 -14.83
C THR A 16 -2.19 -4.38 -15.54
N ILE A 17 -1.99 -3.20 -14.97
CA ILE A 17 -1.01 -2.23 -15.47
C ILE A 17 0.36 -2.82 -15.13
N PRO A 18 1.23 -3.08 -16.12
CA PRO A 18 2.51 -3.71 -15.88
C PRO A 18 3.34 -2.85 -14.91
N ALA A 19 3.73 -3.46 -13.79
CA ALA A 19 4.53 -2.89 -12.71
C ALA A 19 5.98 -2.53 -13.10
N LYS A 20 6.24 -2.24 -14.39
CA LYS A 20 7.57 -2.03 -14.97
C LYS A 20 8.10 -0.60 -14.81
N ILE A 21 7.30 0.35 -14.33
CA ILE A 21 7.86 1.63 -13.87
C ILE A 21 8.45 1.36 -12.49
N PRO A 22 9.78 1.46 -12.30
CA PRO A 22 10.37 1.21 -11.00
C PRO A 22 9.71 2.13 -9.97
N ALA A 23 9.26 1.55 -8.85
CA ALA A 23 8.74 2.34 -7.75
C ALA A 23 9.88 3.23 -7.22
N LEU A 24 9.68 4.54 -7.29
CA LEU A 24 10.74 5.49 -6.99
C LEU A 24 10.96 5.57 -5.48
N SER A 25 12.14 5.14 -5.05
CA SER A 25 12.70 5.53 -3.77
C SER A 25 13.68 6.65 -3.97
N GLU A 26 13.60 7.67 -3.13
CA GLU A 26 14.56 8.77 -3.10
C GLU A 26 15.32 8.76 -1.77
N PRO A 27 16.66 8.86 -1.75
CA PRO A 27 17.37 9.04 -0.51
C PRO A 27 16.92 10.36 0.16
N THR A 28 16.75 10.35 1.48
CA THR A 28 16.50 11.60 2.22
C THR A 28 17.81 12.30 2.60
N ASN A 29 17.72 13.49 3.20
CA ASN A 29 18.87 14.19 3.78
C ASN A 29 19.47 13.50 5.03
N VAL A 30 18.81 12.45 5.54
CA VAL A 30 19.31 11.65 6.65
C VAL A 30 19.74 10.29 6.11
N GLU A 31 20.98 9.91 6.40
CA GLU A 31 21.57 8.65 5.98
C GLU A 31 20.74 7.44 6.43
N GLY A 32 20.64 6.43 5.56
CA GLY A 32 19.89 5.22 5.84
C GLY A 32 18.36 5.40 5.84
N ARG A 33 17.85 6.51 5.29
CA ARG A 33 16.42 6.75 5.13
C ARG A 33 16.06 7.04 3.68
N TYR A 34 14.95 6.45 3.25
CA TYR A 34 14.47 6.49 1.88
C TYR A 34 13.01 6.93 1.86
N ARG A 35 12.69 7.89 1.01
CA ARG A 35 11.33 8.31 0.71
C ARG A 35 10.78 7.41 -0.39
N TRP A 36 9.80 6.60 -0.05
CA TRP A 36 9.08 5.75 -1.00
C TRP A 36 7.90 6.53 -1.54
N MET A 37 7.96 6.92 -2.81
CA MET A 37 6.85 7.61 -3.47
C MET A 37 5.70 6.65 -3.74
N LEU A 38 4.47 7.06 -3.46
CA LEU A 38 3.28 6.28 -3.79
C LEU A 38 2.96 6.40 -5.28
N THR A 39 3.18 5.31 -6.00
CA THR A 39 2.84 5.19 -7.41
C THR A 39 1.32 5.22 -7.63
N PRO A 40 0.85 5.63 -8.83
CA PRO A 40 -0.59 5.56 -9.16
C PRO A 40 -1.17 4.16 -9.00
N THR A 41 -0.39 3.12 -9.31
CA THR A 41 -0.80 1.71 -9.16
C THR A 41 -0.97 1.33 -7.69
N GLU A 42 -0.04 1.71 -6.81
CA GLU A 42 -0.17 1.47 -5.37
C GLU A 42 -1.41 2.15 -4.81
N ARG A 43 -1.65 3.43 -5.15
CA ARG A 43 -2.85 4.14 -4.68
C ARG A 43 -4.14 3.48 -5.12
N SER A 44 -4.21 3.07 -6.39
CA SER A 44 -5.38 2.39 -6.94
C SER A 44 -5.65 1.06 -6.23
N ARG A 45 -4.60 0.29 -5.93
CA ARG A 45 -4.72 -0.97 -5.18
C ARG A 45 -5.14 -0.74 -3.72
N VAL A 46 -4.58 0.26 -3.05
CA VAL A 46 -4.96 0.62 -1.68
C VAL A 46 -6.43 1.05 -1.63
N ALA A 47 -6.86 1.92 -2.55
CA ALA A 47 -8.24 2.38 -2.66
C ALA A 47 -9.21 1.20 -2.85
N LEU A 48 -8.86 0.27 -3.73
CA LEU A 48 -9.64 -0.95 -3.94
C LEU A 48 -9.70 -1.83 -2.69
N MET A 49 -8.58 -2.01 -1.98
CA MET A 49 -8.51 -2.84 -0.76
C MET A 49 -9.33 -2.26 0.40
N LEU A 50 -9.41 -0.93 0.48
CA LEU A 50 -10.11 -0.22 1.54
C LEU A 50 -11.53 0.22 1.17
N HIS A 51 -11.94 -0.01 -0.08
CA HIS A 51 -13.22 0.41 -0.64
C HIS A 51 -13.46 1.93 -0.53
N CYS A 52 -12.43 2.71 -0.87
CA CYS A 52 -12.48 4.17 -0.93
C CYS A 52 -12.09 4.68 -2.32
N LEU A 53 -12.25 5.99 -2.55
CA LEU A 53 -11.79 6.68 -3.74
C LEU A 53 -10.28 6.94 -3.67
N VAL A 54 -9.61 6.90 -4.82
CA VAL A 54 -8.17 7.23 -4.91
C VAL A 54 -7.86 8.63 -4.38
N SER A 55 -8.76 9.59 -4.58
CA SER A 55 -8.63 10.97 -4.08
C SER A 55 -8.68 11.08 -2.56
N GLU A 56 -9.15 10.05 -1.86
CA GLU A 56 -9.14 10.01 -0.39
C GLU A 56 -7.78 9.57 0.16
N ILE A 57 -6.84 9.16 -0.69
CA ILE A 57 -5.46 8.82 -0.31
C ILE A 57 -4.58 10.03 -0.62
N THR A 58 -4.47 10.95 0.33
CA THR A 58 -3.70 12.21 0.21
C THR A 58 -2.19 12.00 0.44
N LEU A 59 -1.79 10.88 1.05
CA LEU A 59 -0.41 10.55 1.33
C LEU A 59 0.43 10.38 0.04
N ASP A 60 1.50 11.17 -0.11
CA ASP A 60 2.35 11.11 -1.31
C ASP A 60 3.56 10.18 -1.22
N SER A 61 4.08 10.01 -0.01
CA SER A 61 5.24 9.18 0.23
C SER A 61 5.29 8.69 1.67
N ILE A 62 6.00 7.61 1.90
CA ILE A 62 6.36 7.13 3.24
C ILE A 62 7.88 7.15 3.39
N VAL A 63 8.38 7.52 4.57
CA VAL A 63 9.83 7.48 4.84
C VAL A 63 10.16 6.18 5.56
N MET A 64 11.08 5.41 4.96
CA MET A 64 11.45 4.07 5.36
C MET A 64 12.94 4.00 5.70
N ARG A 65 13.32 3.01 6.52
CA ARG A 65 14.73 2.76 6.89
C ARG A 65 15.51 1.95 5.85
N GLN A 66 14.91 1.67 4.70
CA GLN A 66 15.50 0.87 3.65
C GLN A 66 14.92 1.25 2.30
N ASP A 67 15.66 0.98 1.23
CA ASP A 67 15.17 1.09 -0.15
C ASP A 67 14.12 0.00 -0.44
N ARG A 68 13.28 0.25 -1.45
CA ARG A 68 12.35 -0.74 -2.00
C ARG A 68 13.15 -1.86 -2.66
N GLU A 69 12.62 -3.06 -2.58
CA GLU A 69 13.14 -4.23 -3.28
C GLU A 69 12.06 -4.92 -4.10
N ALA A 70 12.47 -5.56 -5.19
CA ALA A 70 11.58 -6.38 -5.99
C ALA A 70 11.21 -7.67 -5.24
N CYS A 71 9.94 -8.04 -5.31
CA CYS A 71 9.44 -9.32 -4.85
C CYS A 71 10.11 -10.46 -5.63
N ASN A 72 10.62 -11.47 -4.91
CA ASN A 72 11.26 -12.64 -5.54
C ASN A 72 10.29 -13.52 -6.32
N GLY A 73 8.97 -13.38 -6.12
CA GLY A 73 7.95 -14.17 -6.81
C GLY A 73 7.48 -13.54 -8.12
N CYS A 74 7.03 -12.28 -8.08
CA CYS A 74 6.43 -11.61 -9.24
C CYS A 74 7.20 -10.38 -9.75
N GLY A 75 8.28 -9.97 -9.09
CA GLY A 75 9.06 -8.79 -9.46
C GLY A 75 8.42 -7.44 -9.09
N LYS A 76 7.20 -7.40 -8.56
CA LYS A 76 6.59 -6.19 -7.99
C LYS A 76 7.49 -5.64 -6.88
N TYR A 77 7.77 -4.33 -6.89
CA TYR A 77 8.48 -3.69 -5.78
C TYR A 77 7.59 -3.63 -4.53
N VAL A 78 8.20 -3.87 -3.36
CA VAL A 78 7.53 -3.68 -2.07
C VAL A 78 7.01 -2.26 -1.94
N GLY A 79 5.79 -2.11 -1.43
CA GLY A 79 5.09 -0.82 -1.41
C GLY A 79 4.04 -0.67 -0.31
N LEU A 80 3.40 0.50 -0.27
CA LEU A 80 2.35 0.77 0.72
C LEU A 80 1.16 -0.19 0.57
N ASP A 81 0.87 -0.60 -0.65
CA ASP A 81 -0.16 -1.60 -0.93
C ASP A 81 0.12 -2.93 -0.21
N ASP A 82 1.38 -3.36 -0.10
CA ASP A 82 1.74 -4.54 0.71
C ASP A 82 1.46 -4.32 2.20
N PHE A 83 1.76 -3.14 2.75
CA PHE A 83 1.46 -2.85 4.17
C PHE A 83 -0.05 -2.88 4.44
N VAL A 84 -0.84 -2.23 3.60
CA VAL A 84 -2.30 -2.20 3.72
C VAL A 84 -2.87 -3.61 3.56
N TYR A 85 -2.39 -4.37 2.57
CA TYR A 85 -2.78 -5.76 2.35
C TYR A 85 -2.55 -6.60 3.62
N ASN A 86 -1.34 -6.56 4.19
CA ASN A 86 -1.00 -7.35 5.37
C ASN A 86 -1.77 -6.89 6.61
N ALA A 87 -1.91 -5.57 6.84
CA ALA A 87 -2.65 -5.03 7.98
C ALA A 87 -4.14 -5.44 7.93
N LYS A 88 -4.75 -5.35 6.75
CA LYS A 88 -6.13 -5.79 6.51
C LYS A 88 -6.28 -7.30 6.66
N ARG A 89 -5.40 -8.09 6.03
CA ARG A 89 -5.46 -9.57 6.05
C ARG A 89 -5.29 -10.13 7.47
N LEU A 90 -4.43 -9.52 8.27
CA LEU A 90 -4.18 -9.91 9.66
C LEU A 90 -5.18 -9.29 10.65
N GLY A 91 -6.08 -8.42 10.21
CA GLY A 91 -7.07 -7.76 11.07
C GLY A 91 -6.49 -6.81 12.10
N VAL A 92 -5.26 -6.31 11.89
CA VAL A 92 -4.56 -5.44 12.84
C VAL A 92 -5.21 -4.05 12.93
N HIS A 93 -5.78 -3.59 11.82
CA HIS A 93 -6.45 -2.31 11.70
C HIS A 93 -7.77 -2.46 10.94
N SER A 94 -8.78 -1.67 11.29
CA SER A 94 -10.02 -1.58 10.52
C SER A 94 -9.78 -0.78 9.22
N PRO A 95 -10.52 -1.05 8.14
CA PRO A 95 -10.40 -0.25 6.91
C PRO A 95 -10.63 1.25 7.13
N ALA A 96 -11.61 1.62 7.96
CA ALA A 96 -11.88 3.01 8.32
C ALA A 96 -10.67 3.67 8.98
N PHE A 97 -10.06 3.02 9.98
CA PHE A 97 -8.84 3.52 10.61
C PHE A 97 -7.68 3.69 9.62
N MET A 98 -7.50 2.72 8.71
CA MET A 98 -6.47 2.83 7.67
C MET A 98 -6.71 4.02 6.74
N ILE A 99 -7.96 4.29 6.33
CA ILE A 99 -8.31 5.45 5.51
C ILE A 99 -8.01 6.75 6.26
N ASP A 100 -8.40 6.86 7.53
CA ASP A 100 -8.15 8.06 8.34
C ASP A 100 -6.64 8.34 8.44
N VAL A 101 -5.83 7.32 8.71
CA VAL A 101 -4.35 7.44 8.71
C VAL A 101 -3.83 7.90 7.35
N LEU A 102 -4.33 7.34 6.24
CA LEU A 102 -3.88 7.68 4.89
C LEU A 102 -4.28 9.10 4.44
N ARG A 103 -5.36 9.67 5.02
CA ARG A 103 -5.77 11.06 4.84
C ARG A 103 -4.95 12.02 5.71
N GLU A 104 -4.83 11.71 7.00
CA GLU A 104 -4.23 12.61 8.00
C GLU A 104 -2.70 12.65 7.90
N CYS A 105 -2.05 11.52 7.57
CA CYS A 105 -0.58 11.47 7.42
C CYS A 105 -0.09 12.21 6.16
N GLY A 106 -0.95 12.45 5.17
CA GLY A 106 -0.60 13.28 4.01
C GLY A 106 -0.43 14.76 4.38
N GLU A 107 -1.23 15.26 5.33
CA GLU A 107 -1.22 16.66 5.76
C GLU A 107 -0.31 16.93 6.95
N SER A 108 0.00 15.89 7.73
CA SER A 108 0.92 15.96 8.85
C SER A 108 1.85 14.74 8.82
N ASN A 109 3.14 14.95 8.51
CA ASN A 109 4.22 13.98 8.76
C ASN A 109 4.40 13.68 10.27
N GLY A 110 3.34 13.78 11.08
CA GLY A 110 3.37 14.19 12.46
C GLY A 110 2.50 13.35 13.38
N ASN A 111 2.13 12.11 13.02
CA ASN A 111 1.75 11.14 14.05
C ASN A 111 1.67 9.68 13.59
N MET A 112 2.46 9.24 12.60
CA MET A 112 2.73 7.81 12.50
C MET A 112 3.58 7.46 13.72
N ARG A 113 2.88 7.14 14.82
CA ARG A 113 3.43 7.00 16.17
C ARG A 113 4.70 6.18 16.06
N LYS A 114 5.81 6.73 16.58
CA LYS A 114 7.13 6.11 16.69
C LYS A 114 7.03 4.67 17.20
N THR A 115 6.78 3.72 16.32
CA THR A 115 6.97 2.32 16.60
C THR A 115 8.03 1.92 15.60
N GLY A 116 9.27 1.78 16.07
CA GLY A 116 10.34 1.12 15.30
C GLY A 116 10.05 -0.36 15.07
N GLN A 117 8.77 -0.74 14.96
CA GLN A 117 8.32 -2.08 14.67
C GLN A 117 8.59 -2.36 13.20
N SER A 118 9.45 -3.34 12.99
CA SER A 118 9.76 -3.86 11.67
C SER A 118 8.73 -4.93 11.29
N HIS A 119 8.07 -4.75 10.15
CA HIS A 119 7.01 -5.64 9.66
C HIS A 119 7.58 -6.69 8.72
N ILE A 120 7.21 -7.97 8.93
CA ILE A 120 7.36 -9.00 7.90
C ILE A 120 6.15 -8.87 6.98
N LEU A 121 6.39 -8.77 5.67
CA LEU A 121 5.34 -8.57 4.69
C LEU A 121 5.24 -9.75 3.73
N GLU A 122 4.01 -10.02 3.33
CA GLU A 122 3.65 -10.83 2.17
C GLU A 122 3.33 -9.92 0.98
N CYS A 123 3.74 -10.30 -0.23
CA CYS A 123 3.44 -9.56 -1.44
C CYS A 123 1.95 -9.60 -1.77
N SER A 124 1.31 -8.44 -1.89
CA SER A 124 -0.11 -8.28 -2.19
C SER A 124 -0.52 -8.80 -3.57
N GLU A 125 0.45 -9.05 -4.47
CA GLU A 125 0.20 -9.53 -5.83
C GLU A 125 0.27 -11.06 -5.93
N CYS A 126 1.33 -11.67 -5.38
CA CYS A 126 1.60 -13.10 -5.59
C CYS A 126 1.69 -13.94 -4.31
N GLY A 127 1.46 -13.34 -3.14
CA GLY A 127 1.49 -14.05 -1.85
C GLY A 127 2.90 -14.49 -1.38
N SER A 128 3.95 -14.14 -2.12
CA SER A 128 5.32 -14.49 -1.72
C SER A 128 5.79 -13.62 -0.56
N MET A 129 6.44 -14.24 0.43
CA MET A 129 7.02 -13.52 1.56
C MET A 129 8.26 -12.72 1.13
N TYR A 130 8.34 -11.47 1.58
CA TYR A 130 9.57 -10.70 1.47
C TYR A 130 10.59 -11.21 2.50
N LYS A 131 11.89 -11.17 2.14
CA LYS A 131 12.98 -11.69 2.98
C LYS A 131 13.36 -10.73 4.12
N LYS A 132 13.12 -9.43 3.92
CA LYS A 132 13.46 -8.38 4.87
C LYS A 132 12.27 -8.02 5.75
N ARG A 133 12.58 -7.34 6.85
CA ARG A 133 11.59 -6.63 7.66
C ARG A 133 11.63 -5.16 7.28
N TYR A 134 10.47 -4.52 7.23
CA TYR A 134 10.36 -3.12 6.81
C TYR A 134 9.87 -2.25 7.95
N ALA A 135 10.58 -1.15 8.20
CA ALA A 135 10.23 -0.20 9.24
C ALA A 135 10.10 1.22 8.70
N TYR A 136 9.09 1.92 9.21
CA TYR A 136 8.92 3.36 9.06
C TYR A 136 9.93 4.13 9.92
N VAL A 137 10.06 5.43 9.65
CA VAL A 137 10.85 6.39 10.44
C VAL A 137 9.96 7.21 11.35
#